data_AF-A0A7C5J2V8-F1
#
_entry.id   AF-A0A7C5J2V8-F1
#
_cell.length_a   1.000
_cell.length_b   1.000
_cell.length_c   1.000
_cell.angle_alpha   90.00
_cell.angle_beta   90.00
_cell.angle_gamma   90.00
#
_symmetry.space_group_name_H-M   'P 1'
#
loop_
_entity.id
_entity.type
_entity.pdbx_description
1 polymer ?
#
loop_
_entity_poly.entity_id
_entity_poly.type
_entity_poly.pdbx_seq_one_letter_code
_entity_poly.pdbx_strand_id
1 'polypeptide(L)'
;MGSVQISGSLVASDSCNAGCGAGVGGSQAVFMLGDGQCGVCTQHYASIVSSVQPLQVLTTGAPGAEFVDLDILDGFTGIELLAAKAPTKLFLRIGADVARVDGVGGTFPTAFAGGETLDLTIDGTNFLTTFDAADQTAAQVAARINAAAALAGLAAPRAIVATSGQLELTSVNTGAQGSVEVVGGTGAATLGLSVGTTAGSGADIPIQGDVVLEFPRDTDAPARIQVSGQGTISLLAGGRTT
;
A
#
# COMPACT_ATOMS: atom_id res chain seq x y z
N MET A 1 20.72 31.31 -8.66
CA MET A 1 19.93 30.13 -8.25
C MET A 1 18.64 30.66 -7.66
N GLY A 2 17.50 30.41 -8.31
CA GLY A 2 16.21 30.89 -7.79
C GLY A 2 15.74 30.00 -6.65
N SER A 3 15.41 30.60 -5.51
CA SER A 3 14.71 29.92 -4.42
C SER A 3 13.21 30.22 -4.56
N VAL A 4 12.38 29.18 -4.56
CA VAL A 4 10.94 29.35 -4.37
C VAL A 4 10.68 29.26 -2.86
N GLN A 5 10.21 30.35 -2.25
CA GLN A 5 9.70 30.34 -0.88
C GLN A 5 8.18 30.31 -0.93
N ILE A 6 7.60 29.27 -0.34
CA ILE A 6 6.16 29.16 -0.11
C ILE A 6 5.95 29.44 1.38
N SER A 7 5.27 30.53 1.71
CA SER A 7 4.94 30.93 3.08
C SER A 7 3.44 31.12 3.22
N GLY A 8 2.83 30.46 4.21
CA GLY A 8 1.40 30.55 4.49
C GLY A 8 0.94 29.49 5.49
N SER A 9 -0.33 29.55 5.90
CA SER A 9 -0.98 28.48 6.67
C SER A 9 -1.79 27.61 5.73
N LEU A 10 -1.51 26.31 5.70
CA LEU A 10 -2.41 25.34 5.06
C LEU A 10 -3.60 25.13 6.00
N VAL A 11 -4.74 25.71 5.66
CA VAL A 11 -6.01 25.48 6.35
C VAL A 11 -6.85 24.63 5.41
N ALA A 12 -7.26 23.44 5.85
CA ALA A 12 -8.25 22.66 5.14
C ALA A 12 -9.59 22.79 5.85
N SER A 13 -10.65 23.07 5.10
CA SER A 13 -12.02 23.04 5.58
C SER A 13 -12.88 22.19 4.65
N ASP A 14 -13.79 21.43 5.23
CA ASP A 14 -14.87 20.69 4.56
C ASP A 14 -16.02 21.60 4.10
N SER A 15 -16.09 22.82 4.65
CA SER A 15 -17.06 23.85 4.30
C SER A 15 -16.56 24.74 3.17
N CYS A 16 -17.31 24.79 2.06
CA CYS A 16 -17.06 25.75 0.99
C CYS A 16 -17.53 27.14 1.44
N ASN A 17 -16.65 28.14 1.41
CA ASN A 17 -17.05 29.53 1.56
C ASN A 17 -17.29 30.11 0.15
N ALA A 18 -18.55 30.23 -0.27
CA ALA A 18 -18.94 30.69 -1.61
C ALA A 18 -18.69 32.20 -1.87
N GLY A 19 -18.08 32.91 -0.92
CA GLY A 19 -17.82 34.35 -1.03
C GLY A 19 -16.40 34.65 -1.50
N CYS A 20 -16.24 35.12 -2.74
CA CYS A 20 -15.05 35.87 -3.14
C CYS A 20 -15.11 37.26 -2.46
N GLY A 21 -14.71 37.32 -1.19
CA GLY A 21 -14.70 38.57 -0.42
C GLY A 21 -13.60 39.49 -0.91
N ALA A 22 -13.96 40.60 -1.55
CA ALA A 22 -13.09 41.77 -1.62
C ALA A 22 -12.76 42.21 -0.18
N GLY A 23 -11.53 41.97 0.29
CA GLY A 23 -11.01 42.59 1.51
C GLY A 23 -10.90 41.74 2.78
N VAL A 24 -10.75 40.41 2.72
CA VAL A 24 -10.29 39.62 3.88
C VAL A 24 -8.86 39.11 3.65
N GLY A 25 -7.89 39.77 4.29
CA GLY A 25 -6.51 39.30 4.44
C GLY A 25 -6.38 38.14 5.45
N GLY A 26 -7.21 37.11 5.30
CA GLY A 26 -7.25 35.94 6.17
C GLY A 26 -7.39 34.66 5.34
N SER A 27 -6.33 33.85 5.38
CA SER A 27 -6.20 32.46 4.95
C SER A 27 -7.07 32.02 3.77
N GLN A 28 -6.59 32.31 2.55
CA GLN A 28 -6.95 31.51 1.40
C GLN A 28 -6.27 30.14 1.56
N ALA A 29 -7.04 29.16 2.04
CA ALA A 29 -6.74 27.74 1.92
C ALA A 29 -6.26 27.44 0.49
N VAL A 30 -5.33 26.51 0.32
CA VAL A 30 -4.80 26.08 -0.99
C VAL A 30 -5.98 25.69 -1.88
N PHE A 31 -6.47 26.64 -2.69
CA PHE A 31 -7.67 26.46 -3.49
C PHE A 31 -7.36 25.66 -4.76
N MET A 32 -6.09 25.58 -5.14
CA MET A 32 -5.67 25.18 -6.48
C MET A 32 -4.20 24.81 -6.42
N LEU A 33 -3.84 23.63 -6.93
CA LEU A 33 -2.67 23.58 -7.81
C LEU A 33 -3.11 23.57 -9.29
N GLY A 34 -4.30 24.12 -9.62
CA GLY A 34 -4.47 24.79 -10.92
C GLY A 34 -5.83 24.94 -11.61
N ASP A 35 -7.04 24.95 -11.00
CA ASP A 35 -8.27 25.15 -11.82
C ASP A 35 -9.52 25.79 -11.17
N GLY A 36 -9.44 26.24 -9.92
CA GLY A 36 -10.50 26.96 -9.21
C GLY A 36 -10.91 28.27 -9.90
N GLN A 37 -11.82 28.16 -10.85
CA GLN A 37 -12.58 29.31 -11.32
C GLN A 37 -13.38 29.87 -10.16
N CYS A 38 -13.15 31.15 -9.86
CA CYS A 38 -13.96 31.90 -8.90
C CYS A 38 -15.45 31.71 -9.22
N GLY A 39 -16.23 31.23 -8.25
CA GLY A 39 -17.69 31.15 -8.35
C GLY A 39 -18.28 29.75 -8.51
N VAL A 40 -17.47 28.69 -8.55
CA VAL A 40 -17.98 27.29 -8.56
C VAL A 40 -17.39 26.52 -7.38
N CYS A 41 -18.20 26.26 -6.36
CA CYS A 41 -17.86 25.36 -5.24
C CYS A 41 -17.92 23.90 -5.73
N THR A 42 -16.93 23.46 -6.50
CA THR A 42 -16.75 22.02 -6.76
C THR A 42 -15.88 21.49 -5.63
N GLN A 43 -16.42 20.64 -4.74
CA GLN A 43 -15.58 19.93 -3.78
C GLN A 43 -14.59 19.07 -4.56
N HIS A 44 -13.28 19.37 -4.42
CA HIS A 44 -12.23 18.71 -5.19
C HIS A 44 -11.80 17.37 -4.59
N TYR A 45 -11.93 17.22 -3.27
CA TYR A 45 -11.70 15.96 -2.56
C TYR A 45 -13.03 15.48 -1.98
N ALA A 46 -13.26 14.17 -2.01
CA ALA A 46 -14.41 13.57 -1.33
C ALA A 46 -14.26 13.66 0.19
N SER A 47 -13.02 13.56 0.68
CA SER A 47 -12.70 13.68 2.11
C SER A 47 -11.37 14.38 2.32
N ILE A 48 -11.24 15.03 3.47
CA ILE A 48 -9.99 15.61 3.96
C ILE A 48 -9.83 15.23 5.42
N VAL A 49 -8.64 14.74 5.77
CA VAL A 49 -8.28 14.38 7.14
C VAL A 49 -7.02 15.12 7.56
N SER A 50 -6.94 15.49 8.84
CA SER A 50 -5.75 16.12 9.41
C SER A 50 -5.44 15.55 10.78
N SER A 51 -4.16 15.33 11.08
CA SER A 51 -3.73 14.95 12.42
C SER A 51 -3.93 16.12 13.38
N VAL A 52 -4.81 15.98 14.36
CA VAL A 52 -5.06 17.01 15.40
C VAL A 52 -3.83 17.21 16.31
N GLN A 53 -3.03 16.15 16.47
CA GLN A 53 -1.73 16.15 17.14
C GLN A 53 -0.72 15.39 16.28
N PRO A 54 0.59 15.67 16.39
CA PRO A 54 1.60 14.87 15.70
C PRO A 54 1.48 13.39 16.06
N LEU A 55 1.40 12.53 15.05
CA LEU A 55 1.37 11.08 15.19
C LEU A 55 2.76 10.59 15.58
N GLN A 56 2.84 9.69 16.57
CA GLN A 56 4.10 9.05 16.94
C GLN A 56 4.41 7.94 15.94
N VAL A 57 5.64 7.94 15.43
CA VAL A 57 6.15 6.90 14.55
C VAL A 57 7.25 6.18 15.29
N LEU A 58 7.07 4.87 15.46
CA LEU A 58 8.05 3.99 16.07
C LEU A 58 8.08 2.68 15.31
N THR A 59 9.03 2.55 14.38
CA THR A 59 9.31 1.29 13.69
C THR A 59 10.59 0.66 14.22
N THR A 60 10.68 -0.67 14.16
CA THR A 60 11.88 -1.41 14.50
C THR A 60 12.93 -1.32 13.39
N GLY A 61 14.22 -1.41 13.75
CA GLY A 61 15.31 -1.37 12.78
C GLY A 61 15.67 0.04 12.30
N ALA A 62 16.41 0.09 11.19
CA ALA A 62 16.80 1.36 10.56
C ALA A 62 15.59 1.99 9.82
N PRO A 63 15.51 3.34 9.72
CA PRO A 63 14.49 3.99 8.90
C PRO A 63 14.51 3.48 7.46
N GLY A 64 13.35 3.10 6.93
CA GLY A 64 13.18 2.45 5.63
C GLY A 64 13.25 0.92 5.66
N ALA A 65 13.51 0.29 6.81
CA ALA A 65 13.47 -1.17 6.93
C ALA A 65 12.04 -1.69 7.14
N GLU A 66 11.36 -1.16 8.17
CA GLU A 66 10.01 -1.55 8.57
C GLU A 66 9.05 -0.38 8.40
N PHE A 67 7.82 -0.65 7.98
CA PHE A 67 6.81 0.36 7.71
C PHE A 67 5.53 0.05 8.48
N VAL A 68 4.88 1.10 8.99
CA VAL A 68 3.57 1.01 9.62
C VAL A 68 2.57 1.84 8.84
N ASP A 69 1.31 1.37 8.81
CA ASP A 69 0.22 2.13 8.23
C ASP A 69 -0.06 3.39 9.04
N LEU A 70 -0.65 4.37 8.35
CA LEU A 70 -1.11 5.60 8.94
C LEU A 70 -2.64 5.54 9.02
N ASP A 71 -3.18 4.99 10.11
CA ASP A 71 -4.61 4.68 10.28
C ASP A 71 -5.57 5.85 9.94
N ILE A 72 -5.09 7.09 10.09
CA ILE A 72 -5.86 8.29 9.70
C ILE A 72 -6.22 8.31 8.20
N LEU A 73 -5.54 7.51 7.37
CA LEU A 73 -5.69 7.44 5.93
C LEU A 73 -6.54 6.25 5.44
N ASP A 74 -6.99 5.36 6.33
CA ASP A 74 -7.65 4.10 5.95
C ASP A 74 -8.96 4.26 5.16
N GLY A 75 -9.59 5.43 5.24
CA GLY A 75 -10.82 5.74 4.50
C GLY A 75 -10.61 6.10 3.03
N PHE A 76 -9.37 6.30 2.58
CA PHE A 76 -9.10 6.73 1.21
C PHE A 76 -8.98 5.54 0.25
N THR A 77 -9.64 5.66 -0.90
CA THR A 77 -9.44 4.79 -2.08
C THR A 77 -8.44 5.39 -3.07
N GLY A 78 -8.09 6.66 -2.90
CA GLY A 78 -7.01 7.33 -3.61
C GLY A 78 -6.68 8.65 -2.93
N ILE A 79 -5.43 8.79 -2.49
CA ILE A 79 -4.89 9.99 -1.85
C ILE A 79 -4.34 10.88 -2.95
N GLU A 80 -4.95 12.04 -3.12
CA GLU A 80 -4.66 12.98 -4.21
C GLU A 80 -3.77 14.13 -3.74
N LEU A 81 -3.81 14.43 -2.44
CA LEU A 81 -2.94 15.39 -1.77
C LEU A 81 -2.45 14.81 -0.45
N LEU A 82 -1.15 14.92 -0.20
CA LEU A 82 -0.53 14.61 1.08
C LEU A 82 0.43 15.74 1.47
N ALA A 83 0.11 16.46 2.55
CA ALA A 83 1.04 17.34 3.22
C ALA A 83 1.49 16.69 4.53
N ALA A 84 2.81 16.62 4.74
CA ALA A 84 3.40 16.04 5.92
C ALA A 84 4.45 16.96 6.52
N LYS A 85 4.57 16.93 7.85
CA LYS A 85 5.63 17.63 8.59
C LYS A 85 6.30 16.65 9.55
N ALA A 86 7.61 16.47 9.41
CA ALA A 86 8.40 15.63 10.29
C ALA A 86 9.63 16.40 10.82
N PRO A 87 9.81 16.57 12.14
CA PRO A 87 10.99 17.27 12.68
C PRO A 87 12.27 16.43 12.56
N THR A 88 12.13 15.10 12.53
CA THR A 88 13.22 14.15 12.29
C THR A 88 13.08 13.52 10.91
N LYS A 89 14.15 12.89 10.42
CA LYS A 89 14.10 12.15 9.16
C LYS A 89 13.22 10.92 9.32
N LEU A 90 12.16 10.83 8.52
CA LEU A 90 11.31 9.65 8.35
C LEU A 90 11.32 9.22 6.88
N PHE A 91 10.72 8.07 6.59
CA PHE A 91 10.44 7.64 5.23
C PHE A 91 8.94 7.43 5.06
N LEU A 92 8.38 7.94 3.97
CA LEU A 92 7.04 7.59 3.52
C LEU A 92 7.15 6.54 2.42
N ARG A 93 6.33 5.50 2.46
CA ARG A 93 6.12 4.60 1.33
C ARG A 93 4.82 4.98 0.65
N ILE A 94 4.92 5.46 -0.57
CA ILE A 94 3.79 5.92 -1.39
C ILE A 94 3.32 4.78 -2.30
N GLY A 95 2.01 4.49 -2.30
CA GLY A 95 1.46 3.43 -3.13
C GLY A 95 1.91 2.04 -2.67
N ALA A 96 1.94 1.84 -1.35
CA ALA A 96 2.39 0.60 -0.74
C ALA A 96 1.45 -0.55 -1.11
N ASP A 97 1.93 -1.49 -1.91
CA ASP A 97 1.22 -2.73 -2.23
C ASP A 97 2.13 -3.94 -2.04
N VAL A 98 1.52 -5.09 -1.79
CA VAL A 98 2.20 -6.37 -1.66
C VAL A 98 2.58 -6.92 -3.03
N ALA A 99 3.57 -7.80 -3.09
CA ALA A 99 3.76 -8.66 -4.25
C ALA A 99 2.54 -9.61 -4.35
N ARG A 100 1.97 -9.74 -5.55
CA ARG A 100 0.85 -10.62 -5.83
C ARG A 100 1.16 -11.51 -7.02
N VAL A 101 0.97 -12.82 -6.86
CA VAL A 101 1.09 -13.80 -7.94
C VAL A 101 -0.22 -14.56 -8.04
N ASP A 102 -0.91 -14.37 -9.16
CA ASP A 102 -2.14 -15.11 -9.47
C ASP A 102 -1.82 -16.36 -10.29
N GLY A 103 -2.40 -17.48 -9.88
CA GLY A 103 -2.41 -18.70 -10.68
C GLY A 103 -3.22 -18.50 -11.96
N VAL A 104 -2.69 -18.96 -13.08
CA VAL A 104 -3.35 -18.88 -14.39
C VAL A 104 -3.48 -20.27 -14.98
N GLY A 105 -4.73 -20.71 -15.19
CA GLY A 105 -5.01 -22.02 -15.79
C GLY A 105 -4.71 -23.22 -14.88
N GLY A 106 -4.66 -23.00 -13.55
CA GLY A 106 -4.54 -24.09 -12.59
C GLY A 106 -5.72 -25.05 -12.70
N THR A 107 -5.43 -26.35 -12.52
CA THR A 107 -6.41 -27.43 -12.65
C THR A 107 -6.86 -27.91 -11.28
N PHE A 108 -8.17 -27.83 -11.04
CA PHE A 108 -8.82 -28.33 -9.83
C PHE A 108 -10.05 -29.16 -10.25
N PRO A 109 -10.18 -30.45 -9.88
CA PRO A 109 -9.30 -31.24 -9.02
C PRO A 109 -7.85 -31.37 -9.50
N THR A 110 -6.88 -31.32 -8.60
CA THR A 110 -5.44 -31.34 -8.93
C THR A 110 -4.96 -32.69 -9.47
N ALA A 111 -5.68 -33.77 -9.16
CA ALA A 111 -5.27 -35.16 -9.44
C ALA A 111 -3.89 -35.53 -8.88
N PHE A 112 -3.44 -34.82 -7.82
CA PHE A 112 -2.22 -35.17 -7.10
C PHE A 112 -2.27 -36.61 -6.58
N ALA A 113 -1.18 -37.34 -6.78
CA ALA A 113 -0.97 -38.68 -6.25
C ALA A 113 -0.40 -38.64 -4.83
N GLY A 114 0.03 -37.47 -4.36
CA GLY A 114 0.74 -37.25 -3.11
C GLY A 114 2.25 -37.18 -3.34
N GLY A 115 2.91 -36.25 -2.66
CA GLY A 115 4.34 -35.99 -2.78
C GLY A 115 4.70 -34.93 -3.82
N GLU A 116 3.73 -34.38 -4.55
CA GLU A 116 3.94 -33.19 -5.38
C GLU A 116 4.38 -32.01 -4.51
N THR A 117 5.25 -31.16 -5.05
CA THR A 117 5.84 -30.07 -4.28
C THR A 117 5.63 -28.71 -4.92
N LEU A 118 5.64 -27.67 -4.09
CA LEU A 118 5.76 -26.27 -4.49
C LEU A 118 6.80 -25.62 -3.59
N ASP A 119 7.87 -25.11 -4.19
CA ASP A 119 8.94 -24.39 -3.51
C ASP A 119 8.74 -22.90 -3.70
N LEU A 120 8.58 -22.17 -2.59
CA LEU A 120 8.32 -20.74 -2.56
C LEU A 120 9.34 -20.02 -1.70
N THR A 121 9.73 -18.83 -2.12
CA THR A 121 10.37 -17.84 -1.25
C THR A 121 9.45 -16.63 -1.15
N ILE A 122 9.04 -16.27 0.06
CA ILE A 122 8.24 -15.07 0.32
C ILE A 122 9.03 -14.17 1.26
N ASP A 123 9.27 -12.93 0.85
CA ASP A 123 10.03 -11.93 1.61
C ASP A 123 11.39 -12.47 2.11
N GLY A 124 12.07 -13.22 1.25
CA GLY A 124 13.35 -13.87 1.56
C GLY A 124 13.26 -15.13 2.44
N THR A 125 12.07 -15.51 2.91
CA THR A 125 11.85 -16.76 3.66
C THR A 125 11.45 -17.88 2.71
N ASN A 126 12.33 -18.86 2.54
CA ASN A 126 12.06 -20.04 1.71
C ASN A 126 11.32 -21.13 2.48
N PHE A 127 10.36 -21.79 1.82
CA PHE A 127 9.67 -22.95 2.36
C PHE A 127 9.16 -23.87 1.25
N LEU A 128 9.21 -25.17 1.51
CA LEU A 128 8.71 -26.21 0.62
C LEU A 128 7.35 -26.71 1.10
N THR A 129 6.35 -26.63 0.23
CA THR A 129 5.05 -27.26 0.44
C THR A 129 5.05 -28.62 -0.24
N THR A 130 4.68 -29.68 0.49
CA THR A 130 4.39 -31.01 -0.08
C THR A 130 2.89 -31.26 0.00
N PHE A 131 2.29 -31.67 -1.11
CA PHE A 131 0.85 -31.91 -1.22
C PHE A 131 0.51 -33.37 -0.99
N ASP A 132 -0.64 -33.60 -0.36
CA ASP A 132 -1.23 -34.92 -0.22
C ASP A 132 -2.19 -35.20 -1.39
N ALA A 133 -2.46 -36.47 -1.67
CA ALA A 133 -3.47 -36.85 -2.66
C ALA A 133 -4.88 -36.31 -2.35
N ALA A 134 -5.14 -35.87 -1.11
CA ALA A 134 -6.40 -35.25 -0.71
C ALA A 134 -6.50 -33.75 -1.07
N ASP A 135 -5.39 -33.09 -1.43
CA ASP A 135 -5.33 -31.66 -1.73
C ASP A 135 -5.83 -31.39 -3.17
N GLN A 136 -7.13 -31.58 -3.39
CA GLN A 136 -7.75 -31.58 -4.72
C GLN A 136 -8.32 -30.21 -5.11
N THR A 137 -8.78 -29.42 -4.15
CA THR A 137 -9.39 -28.10 -4.41
C THR A 137 -8.40 -26.97 -4.15
N ALA A 138 -8.60 -25.82 -4.81
CA ALA A 138 -7.79 -24.62 -4.56
C ALA A 138 -7.77 -24.21 -3.08
N ALA A 139 -8.90 -24.39 -2.37
CA ALA A 139 -8.98 -24.11 -0.94
C ALA A 139 -8.11 -25.06 -0.09
N GLN A 140 -8.09 -26.35 -0.41
CA GLN A 140 -7.22 -27.32 0.27
C GLN A 140 -5.75 -27.05 -0.01
N VAL A 141 -5.41 -26.74 -1.26
CA VAL A 141 -4.04 -26.37 -1.65
C VAL A 141 -3.60 -25.08 -0.94
N ALA A 142 -4.43 -24.04 -0.93
CA ALA A 142 -4.14 -22.80 -0.21
C ALA A 142 -3.93 -23.05 1.30
N ALA A 143 -4.77 -23.89 1.92
CA ALA A 143 -4.61 -24.27 3.32
C ALA A 143 -3.28 -25.00 3.56
N ARG A 144 -2.86 -25.89 2.65
CA ARG A 144 -1.56 -26.60 2.72
C ARG A 144 -0.38 -25.63 2.62
N ILE A 145 -0.41 -24.71 1.65
CA ILE A 145 0.62 -23.68 1.49
C ILE A 145 0.71 -22.80 2.74
N ASN A 146 -0.44 -22.37 3.28
CA ASN A 146 -0.49 -21.56 4.50
C ASN A 146 0.07 -22.29 5.73
N ALA A 147 -0.17 -23.60 5.85
CA ALA A 147 0.41 -24.41 6.92
C ALA A 147 1.94 -24.50 6.80
N ALA A 148 2.47 -24.68 5.58
CA ALA A 148 3.91 -24.69 5.33
C ALA A 148 4.55 -23.32 5.59
N ALA A 149 3.92 -22.23 5.14
CA ALA A 149 4.37 -20.86 5.41
C ALA A 149 4.39 -20.54 6.91
N ALA A 150 3.35 -20.93 7.64
CA ALA A 150 3.29 -20.75 9.09
C ALA A 150 4.37 -21.55 9.83
N LEU A 151 4.67 -22.78 9.38
CA LEU A 151 5.76 -23.59 9.94
C LEU A 151 7.13 -22.94 9.69
N ALA A 152 7.29 -22.23 8.56
CA ALA A 152 8.47 -21.43 8.25
C ALA A 152 8.52 -20.07 8.97
N GLY A 153 7.51 -19.75 9.80
CA GLY A 153 7.46 -18.54 10.60
C GLY A 153 6.82 -17.32 9.91
N LEU A 154 6.22 -17.49 8.73
CA LEU A 154 5.49 -16.43 8.05
C LEU A 154 4.07 -16.28 8.60
N ALA A 155 3.58 -15.03 8.66
CA ALA A 155 2.20 -14.76 9.01
C ALA A 155 1.26 -15.30 7.92
N ALA A 156 0.32 -16.19 8.26
CA ALA A 156 -0.71 -16.67 7.35
C ALA A 156 -1.95 -15.75 7.35
N PRO A 157 -2.77 -15.73 6.28
CA PRO A 157 -2.62 -16.49 5.03
C PRO A 157 -1.65 -15.83 4.05
N ARG A 158 -0.85 -16.62 3.34
CA ARG A 158 -0.02 -16.23 2.19
C ARG A 158 -0.59 -16.69 0.85
N ALA A 159 -1.48 -17.68 0.88
CA ALA A 159 -2.23 -18.18 -0.26
C ALA A 159 -3.73 -18.10 0.02
N ILE A 160 -4.52 -17.63 -0.95
CA ILE A 160 -5.98 -17.64 -0.92
C ILE A 160 -6.55 -18.16 -2.24
N VAL A 161 -7.87 -18.35 -2.29
CA VAL A 161 -8.60 -18.58 -3.54
C VAL A 161 -9.12 -17.24 -4.04
N ALA A 162 -8.64 -16.79 -5.18
CA ALA A 162 -9.11 -15.57 -5.83
C ALA A 162 -10.55 -15.73 -6.34
N THR A 163 -11.19 -14.61 -6.70
CA THR A 163 -12.54 -14.61 -7.29
C THR A 163 -12.63 -15.37 -8.61
N SER A 164 -11.50 -15.55 -9.30
CA SER A 164 -11.35 -16.39 -10.49
C SER A 164 -11.41 -17.91 -10.20
N GLY A 165 -11.39 -18.30 -8.93
CA GLY A 165 -11.28 -19.70 -8.49
C GLY A 165 -9.84 -20.25 -8.52
N GLN A 166 -8.86 -19.42 -8.88
CA GLN A 166 -7.44 -19.77 -8.90
C GLN A 166 -6.77 -19.46 -7.56
N LEU A 167 -5.53 -19.94 -7.38
CA LEU A 167 -4.71 -19.52 -6.24
C LEU A 167 -4.21 -18.10 -6.43
N GLU A 168 -4.08 -17.38 -5.34
CA GLU A 168 -3.40 -16.09 -5.27
C GLU A 168 -2.40 -16.15 -4.13
N LEU A 169 -1.14 -15.81 -4.42
CA LEU A 169 -0.04 -15.73 -3.45
C LEU A 169 0.29 -14.28 -3.18
N THR A 170 0.53 -13.93 -1.91
CA THR A 170 0.87 -12.56 -1.51
C THR A 170 2.05 -12.49 -0.54
N SER A 171 2.90 -11.47 -0.70
CA SER A 171 3.93 -11.14 0.29
C SER A 171 3.36 -10.54 1.55
N VAL A 172 4.10 -10.65 2.66
CA VAL A 172 3.80 -9.97 3.93
C VAL A 172 4.17 -8.50 3.82
N ASN A 173 5.37 -8.25 3.31
CA ASN A 173 5.90 -6.91 3.14
C ASN A 173 5.29 -6.24 1.91
N THR A 174 5.12 -4.92 1.99
CA THR A 174 4.76 -4.06 0.86
C THR A 174 6.01 -3.47 0.19
N GLY A 175 5.83 -2.77 -0.92
CA GLY A 175 6.94 -2.06 -1.57
C GLY A 175 7.88 -3.00 -2.31
N ALA A 176 8.98 -2.45 -2.80
CA ALA A 176 10.01 -3.21 -3.50
C ALA A 176 10.69 -4.30 -2.63
N GLN A 177 10.54 -4.23 -1.32
CA GLN A 177 11.02 -5.24 -0.37
C GLN A 177 10.05 -6.42 -0.22
N GLY A 178 8.78 -6.22 -0.56
CA GLY A 178 7.80 -7.28 -0.70
C GLY A 178 8.10 -8.16 -1.89
N SER A 179 8.15 -9.49 -1.71
CA SER A 179 8.41 -10.41 -2.82
C SER A 179 7.72 -11.75 -2.66
N VAL A 180 7.29 -12.31 -3.79
CA VAL A 180 6.89 -13.70 -3.95
C VAL A 180 7.72 -14.29 -5.08
N GLU A 181 8.48 -15.33 -4.77
CA GLU A 181 9.24 -16.11 -5.73
C GLU A 181 8.70 -17.53 -5.77
N VAL A 182 8.25 -17.95 -6.95
CA VAL A 182 7.98 -19.35 -7.24
C VAL A 182 9.28 -19.94 -7.74
N VAL A 183 9.97 -20.68 -6.86
CA VAL A 183 11.29 -21.26 -7.16
C VAL A 183 11.13 -22.49 -8.05
N GLY A 184 10.10 -23.31 -7.79
CA GLY A 184 9.83 -24.52 -8.57
C GLY A 184 8.91 -25.49 -7.85
N GLY A 185 9.11 -26.79 -8.11
CA GLY A 185 8.30 -27.88 -7.56
C GLY A 185 7.44 -28.56 -8.61
N THR A 186 7.15 -29.83 -8.40
CA THR A 186 6.44 -30.69 -9.38
C THR A 186 4.94 -30.34 -9.49
N GLY A 187 4.36 -29.71 -8.47
CA GLY A 187 2.97 -29.27 -8.46
C GLY A 187 2.74 -27.88 -9.08
N ALA A 188 3.78 -27.06 -9.27
CA ALA A 188 3.64 -25.65 -9.66
C ALA A 188 2.81 -25.45 -10.95
N ALA A 189 3.10 -26.23 -11.99
CA ALA A 189 2.38 -26.15 -13.27
C ALA A 189 0.90 -26.55 -13.13
N THR A 190 0.59 -27.59 -12.35
CA THR A 190 -0.80 -28.00 -12.07
C THR A 190 -1.58 -26.91 -11.35
N LEU A 191 -0.90 -26.13 -10.50
CA LEU A 191 -1.47 -25.01 -9.77
C LEU A 191 -1.56 -23.71 -10.59
N GLY A 192 -1.11 -23.73 -11.85
CA GLY A 192 -1.11 -22.54 -12.72
C GLY A 192 -0.07 -21.50 -12.35
N LEU A 193 0.98 -21.89 -11.61
CA LEU A 193 2.06 -21.00 -11.16
C LEU A 193 3.28 -21.14 -12.08
N SER A 194 3.82 -20.00 -12.50
CA SER A 194 5.06 -19.95 -13.29
C SER A 194 6.24 -19.62 -12.38
N VAL A 195 7.38 -20.25 -12.65
CA VAL A 195 8.64 -19.94 -11.95
C VAL A 195 9.06 -18.50 -12.23
N GLY A 196 9.45 -17.78 -11.18
CA GLY A 196 9.87 -16.39 -11.28
C GLY A 196 9.64 -15.61 -9.99
N THR A 197 10.12 -14.37 -10.00
CA THR A 197 10.01 -13.44 -8.86
C THR A 197 9.07 -12.31 -9.23
N THR A 198 8.12 -12.03 -8.34
CA THR A 198 7.26 -10.85 -8.39
C THR A 198 7.54 -9.99 -7.17
N ALA A 199 7.79 -8.70 -7.39
CA ALA A 199 7.99 -7.73 -6.33
C ALA A 199 6.69 -6.97 -6.04
N GLY A 200 6.55 -6.47 -4.81
CA GLY A 200 5.53 -5.51 -4.46
C GLY A 200 5.83 -4.14 -5.06
N SER A 201 4.88 -3.23 -4.95
CA SER A 201 5.02 -1.86 -5.43
C SER A 201 4.99 -0.85 -4.30
N GLY A 202 5.64 0.29 -4.55
CA GLY A 202 5.67 1.41 -3.62
C GLY A 202 6.99 2.16 -3.73
N ALA A 203 6.93 3.48 -3.58
CA ALA A 203 8.09 4.35 -3.63
C ALA A 203 8.41 4.92 -2.25
N ASP A 204 9.64 4.72 -1.79
CA ASP A 204 10.10 5.22 -0.50
C ASP A 204 10.70 6.62 -0.67
N ILE A 205 10.10 7.61 -0.02
CA ILE A 205 10.50 9.01 -0.06
C ILE A 205 10.99 9.44 1.32
N PRO A 206 12.26 9.86 1.48
CA PRO A 206 12.72 10.43 2.73
C PRO A 206 12.08 11.81 2.94
N ILE A 207 11.60 12.07 4.16
CA ILE A 207 11.00 13.35 4.53
C ILE A 207 11.68 13.92 5.78
N GLN A 208 11.87 15.23 5.79
CA GLN A 208 12.28 16.02 6.95
C GLN A 208 11.85 17.48 6.71
N GLY A 209 11.29 18.12 7.73
CA GLY A 209 10.61 19.40 7.59
C GLY A 209 9.22 19.24 6.99
N ASP A 210 8.79 20.23 6.22
CA ASP A 210 7.49 20.25 5.54
C ASP A 210 7.63 19.68 4.12
N VAL A 211 6.72 18.78 3.74
CA VAL A 211 6.61 18.21 2.40
C VAL A 211 5.16 18.24 1.93
N VAL A 212 4.97 18.50 0.65
CA VAL A 212 3.66 18.42 -0.01
C VAL A 212 3.82 17.58 -1.27
N LEU A 213 2.98 16.57 -1.42
CA LEU A 213 2.88 15.69 -2.56
C LEU A 213 1.46 15.81 -3.14
N GLU A 214 1.38 15.97 -4.45
CA GLU A 214 0.13 15.93 -5.20
C GLU A 214 0.21 14.78 -6.20
N PHE A 215 -0.89 14.02 -6.31
CA PHE A 215 -1.00 12.87 -7.18
C PHE A 215 -2.08 13.11 -8.25
N PRO A 216 -1.98 12.46 -9.42
CA PRO A 216 -3.04 12.51 -10.43
C PRO A 216 -4.39 12.06 -9.85
N ARG A 217 -5.46 12.80 -10.15
CA ARG A 217 -6.81 12.59 -9.59
C ARG A 217 -7.64 11.51 -10.31
N ASP A 218 -7.00 10.73 -11.16
CA ASP A 218 -7.64 9.73 -12.00
C ASP A 218 -7.67 8.36 -11.32
N THR A 219 -6.91 7.38 -11.80
CA THR A 219 -6.83 6.03 -11.22
C THR A 219 -5.51 5.77 -10.50
N ASP A 220 -4.52 6.65 -10.68
CA ASP A 220 -3.15 6.36 -10.28
C ASP A 220 -2.77 6.97 -8.92
N ALA A 221 -3.72 7.65 -8.27
CA ALA A 221 -3.57 8.11 -6.89
C ALA A 221 -3.35 6.92 -5.94
N PRO A 222 -2.32 6.95 -5.08
CA PRO A 222 -2.05 5.87 -4.15
C PRO A 222 -3.19 5.73 -3.14
N ALA A 223 -3.71 4.52 -2.96
CA ALA A 223 -4.68 4.24 -1.91
C ALA A 223 -4.06 4.09 -0.52
N ARG A 224 -2.74 3.83 -0.44
CA ARG A 224 -2.06 3.51 0.81
C ARG A 224 -0.72 4.22 0.94
N ILE A 225 -0.51 4.83 2.10
CA ILE A 225 0.75 5.45 2.51
C ILE A 225 1.19 4.83 3.83
N GLN A 226 2.45 4.44 3.92
CA GLN A 226 3.04 3.94 5.15
C GLN A 226 4.19 4.83 5.59
N VAL A 227 4.59 4.71 6.86
CA VAL A 227 5.67 5.50 7.43
C VAL A 227 6.70 4.62 8.14
N SER A 228 7.97 5.01 8.07
CA SER A 228 9.08 4.34 8.72
C SER A 228 10.00 5.33 9.45
N GLY A 229 10.52 4.91 10.60
CA GLY A 229 11.51 5.64 11.39
C GLY A 229 11.11 5.81 12.86
N GLN A 230 11.74 6.80 13.50
CA GLN A 230 11.47 7.16 14.90
C GLN A 230 11.30 8.68 15.01
N GLY A 231 10.15 9.11 15.50
CA GLY A 231 9.84 10.52 15.67
C GLY A 231 8.35 10.81 15.61
N THR A 232 8.00 12.01 15.16
CA THR A 232 6.61 12.42 14.99
C THR A 232 6.33 12.90 13.57
N ILE A 233 5.08 12.80 13.15
CA ILE A 233 4.62 13.30 11.87
C ILE A 233 3.26 13.99 12.02
N SER A 234 3.13 15.20 11.51
CA SER A 234 1.82 15.84 11.32
C SER A 234 1.40 15.68 9.87
N LEU A 235 0.13 15.37 9.65
CA LEU A 235 -0.41 15.05 8.33
C LEU A 235 -1.65 15.86 8.03
N LEU A 236 -1.80 16.20 6.75
CA LEU A 236 -3.05 16.57 6.11
C LEU A 236 -3.13 15.75 4.81
N ALA A 237 -4.24 15.05 4.59
CA ALA A 237 -4.47 14.33 3.35
C ALA A 237 -5.86 14.63 2.80
N GLY A 238 -5.95 14.74 1.47
CA GLY A 238 -7.20 14.89 0.73
C GLY A 238 -7.27 13.88 -0.40
N GLY A 239 -8.47 13.38 -0.68
CA GLY A 239 -8.65 12.36 -1.72
C GLY A 239 -10.06 11.81 -1.82
N ARG A 240 -10.17 10.69 -2.51
CA ARG A 240 -11.41 9.94 -2.74
C ARG A 240 -11.62 8.89 -1.66
N THR A 241 -12.87 8.64 -1.30
CA THR A 241 -13.27 7.59 -0.36
C THR A 241 -14.23 6.63 -1.03
N THR A 242 -14.48 5.48 -0.40
CA THR A 242 -15.61 4.60 -0.75
C THR A 242 -16.95 5.25 -0.48
#